data_AF-A0A4D6WRH2-F1
#
_entry.id   AF-A0A4D6WRH2-F1
#
_cell.length_a   1.000
_cell.length_b   1.000
_cell.length_c   1.000
_cell.angle_alpha   90.00
_cell.angle_beta   90.00
_cell.angle_gamma   90.00
#
_symmetry.space_group_name_H-M   'P 1'
#
loop_
_entity.id
_entity.type
_entity.pdbx_description
1 polymer ?
#
loop_
_entity_poly.entity_id
_entity_poly.type
_entity_poly.pdbx_seq_one_letter_code
_entity_poly.pdbx_strand_id
1 'polypeptide(L)'
;MIIEYWPNKQGIKLNHSTVKLFQKTQKKILNNQNILNKTTYYQYNDLLNSIYKKKLFIIILKEFQKLILDIIELNLNKKNLKKLSVNILEDFINKIYKSFLLTIQTNEKNITKNYRINLDNDLLLMENLLIYLIFGSSCIDNDIFIFNSFYTPYQHVQILFENFTIQLSNLVIYKVCKTFTSVSELIKFLKQYTIYNSQYISYRAMTLFFNRINWQNLIKSYIYIPQLIYSAKYEILIFNNQGIINKYIYALRLKSFKNLSQIKNIILILLELKDICLPKIEKILITIIKYII
;
A
#
# COMPACT_ATOMS: atom_id res chain seq x y z
N MET A 1 21.37 8.32 -19.05
CA MET A 1 21.06 7.99 -17.64
C MET A 1 21.21 6.48 -17.49
N ILE A 2 22.20 5.99 -16.74
CA ILE A 2 22.45 4.54 -16.62
C ILE A 2 21.35 3.94 -15.73
N ILE A 3 20.62 2.95 -16.25
CA ILE A 3 19.57 2.26 -15.51
C ILE A 3 20.24 1.34 -14.48
N GLU A 4 20.04 1.62 -13.19
CA GLU A 4 20.51 0.75 -12.10
C GLU A 4 19.53 -0.43 -11.94
N TYR A 5 20.04 -1.66 -12.03
CA TYR A 5 19.25 -2.88 -11.90
C TYR A 5 19.34 -3.48 -10.49
N TRP A 6 18.26 -4.13 -10.07
CA TRP A 6 18.21 -4.87 -8.81
C TRP A 6 19.05 -6.15 -8.90
N PRO A 7 19.76 -6.56 -7.82
CA PRO A 7 20.53 -7.79 -7.83
C PRO A 7 19.69 -9.05 -8.03
N ASN A 8 20.18 -9.95 -8.88
CA ASN A 8 19.45 -11.13 -9.31
C ASN A 8 19.41 -12.27 -8.28
N LYS A 9 20.44 -12.41 -7.46
CA LYS A 9 20.64 -13.54 -6.54
C LYS A 9 21.07 -13.05 -5.16
N GLN A 10 20.94 -13.93 -4.17
CA GLN A 10 21.48 -13.75 -2.82
C GLN A 10 22.98 -13.46 -2.84
N GLY A 11 23.43 -12.65 -1.89
CA GLY A 11 24.83 -12.33 -1.69
C GLY A 11 25.07 -10.87 -1.32
N ILE A 12 26.34 -10.49 -1.23
CA ILE A 12 26.77 -9.17 -0.74
C ILE A 12 26.15 -8.02 -1.53
N LYS A 13 26.03 -8.16 -2.87
CA LYS A 13 25.41 -7.15 -3.73
C LYS A 13 23.94 -6.91 -3.39
N LEU A 14 23.17 -7.98 -3.13
CA LEU A 14 21.77 -7.87 -2.73
C LEU A 14 21.67 -7.16 -1.38
N ASN A 15 22.43 -7.60 -0.38
CA ASN A 15 22.43 -7.02 0.96
C ASN A 15 22.80 -5.52 0.94
N HIS A 16 23.78 -5.12 0.12
CA HIS A 16 24.11 -3.72 -0.03
C HIS A 16 22.97 -2.91 -0.68
N SER A 17 22.34 -3.45 -1.73
CA SER A 17 21.20 -2.81 -2.40
C SER A 17 19.97 -2.70 -1.50
N THR A 18 19.69 -3.69 -0.64
CA THR A 18 18.62 -3.62 0.35
C THR A 18 18.91 -2.54 1.38
N VAL A 19 20.11 -2.52 1.98
CA VAL A 19 20.50 -1.46 2.93
C VAL A 19 20.40 -0.07 2.29
N LYS A 20 20.89 0.11 1.06
CA LYS A 20 20.77 1.36 0.29
C LYS A 20 19.31 1.76 0.09
N LEU A 21 18.42 0.80 -0.16
CA LEU A 21 16.98 1.04 -0.31
C LEU A 21 16.34 1.55 0.98
N PHE A 22 16.61 0.90 2.11
CA PHE A 22 16.13 1.35 3.43
C PHE A 22 16.63 2.76 3.75
N GLN A 23 17.93 3.02 3.58
CA GLN A 23 18.53 4.33 3.84
C GLN A 23 17.95 5.43 2.95
N LYS A 24 17.79 5.19 1.64
CA LYS A 24 17.19 6.16 0.72
C LYS A 24 15.75 6.49 1.11
N THR A 25 14.95 5.48 1.46
CA THR A 25 13.56 5.67 1.85
C THR A 25 13.44 6.41 3.19
N GLN A 26 14.27 6.05 4.17
CA GLN A 26 14.35 6.74 5.45
C GLN A 26 14.74 8.21 5.27
N LYS A 27 15.74 8.52 4.44
CA LYS A 27 16.13 9.90 4.10
C LYS A 27 14.98 10.68 3.47
N LYS A 28 14.23 10.08 2.53
CA LYS A 28 13.02 10.72 1.96
C LYS A 28 11.99 11.09 3.04
N ILE A 29 11.72 10.19 3.97
CA ILE A 29 10.75 10.41 5.06
C ILE A 29 11.23 11.52 6.02
N LEU A 30 12.52 11.52 6.39
CA LEU A 30 13.09 12.50 7.31
C LEU A 30 13.17 13.89 6.69
N ASN A 31 13.62 13.99 5.45
CA ASN A 31 13.82 15.27 4.75
C ASN A 31 12.50 15.96 4.41
N ASN A 32 11.41 15.21 4.24
CA ASN A 32 10.12 15.80 3.93
C ASN A 32 9.54 16.45 5.19
N GLN A 33 9.48 17.77 5.25
CA GLN A 33 9.00 18.52 6.42
C GLN A 33 7.55 18.16 6.77
N ASN A 34 6.69 17.98 5.77
CA ASN A 34 5.27 17.68 5.98
C ASN A 34 4.78 16.60 5.00
N ILE A 35 4.59 15.37 5.50
CA ILE A 35 4.09 14.25 4.70
C ILE A 35 2.57 14.35 4.58
N LEU A 36 2.12 15.23 3.70
CA LEU A 36 0.71 15.39 3.37
C LEU A 36 0.25 14.31 2.39
N ASN A 37 -1.00 13.88 2.52
CA ASN A 37 -1.62 13.07 1.49
C ASN A 37 -2.07 13.99 0.34
N LYS A 38 -1.50 13.78 -0.85
CA LYS A 38 -1.84 14.51 -2.09
C LYS A 38 -2.58 13.62 -3.08
N THR A 39 -3.01 12.44 -2.65
CA THR A 39 -3.89 11.58 -3.44
C THR A 39 -5.32 12.11 -3.41
N THR A 40 -6.16 11.63 -4.32
CA THR A 40 -7.59 11.94 -4.36
C THR A 40 -8.40 11.18 -3.30
N TYR A 41 -7.75 10.35 -2.48
CA TYR A 41 -8.39 9.40 -1.58
C TYR A 41 -7.97 9.64 -0.14
N TYR A 42 -8.88 9.42 0.79
CA TYR A 42 -8.61 9.49 2.23
C TYR A 42 -7.85 8.25 2.70
N GLN A 43 -6.85 8.47 3.55
CA GLN A 43 -6.02 7.43 4.15
C GLN A 43 -6.15 7.47 5.67
N TYR A 44 -6.21 6.30 6.34
CA TYR A 44 -6.30 6.26 7.81
C TYR A 44 -5.15 7.00 8.49
N ASN A 45 -3.94 6.97 7.91
CA ASN A 45 -2.80 7.70 8.43
C ASN A 45 -3.00 9.24 8.43
N ASP A 46 -3.98 9.79 7.70
CA ASP A 46 -4.30 11.23 7.68
C ASP A 46 -4.86 11.75 9.00
N LEU A 47 -5.34 10.84 9.86
CA LEU A 47 -5.71 11.16 11.23
C LEU A 47 -4.52 11.64 12.06
N LEU A 48 -3.30 11.22 11.72
CA LEU A 48 -2.11 11.61 12.45
C LEU A 48 -1.58 12.97 12.00
N ASN A 49 -1.01 13.72 12.93
CA ASN A 49 -0.15 14.84 12.56
C ASN A 49 1.15 14.36 11.88
N SER A 50 1.87 15.29 11.26
CA SER A 50 3.09 15.00 10.50
C SER A 50 4.19 14.34 11.34
N ILE A 51 4.29 14.68 12.64
CA ILE A 51 5.29 14.13 13.56
C ILE A 51 5.03 12.64 13.80
N TYR A 52 3.81 12.28 14.21
CA TYR A 52 3.47 10.88 14.49
C TYR A 52 3.35 10.05 13.23
N LYS A 53 2.97 10.65 12.10
CA LYS A 53 3.02 10.00 10.78
C LYS A 53 4.45 9.60 10.41
N LYS A 54 5.43 10.50 10.58
CA LYS A 54 6.87 10.18 10.38
C LYS A 54 7.37 9.13 11.36
N LYS A 55 7.03 9.25 12.66
CA LYS A 55 7.41 8.24 13.67
C LYS A 55 6.92 6.85 13.27
N LEU A 56 5.65 6.74 12.84
CA LEU A 56 5.08 5.48 12.39
C LEU A 56 5.84 4.89 11.18
N PHE A 57 6.16 5.69 10.16
CA PHE A 57 6.96 5.20 9.03
C PHE A 57 8.35 4.72 9.46
N ILE A 58 9.01 5.43 10.38
CA ILE A 58 10.32 5.01 10.90
C ILE A 58 10.21 3.70 11.67
N ILE A 59 9.16 3.52 12.47
CA ILE A 59 8.90 2.26 13.18
C ILE A 59 8.70 1.12 12.17
N ILE A 60 7.90 1.34 11.12
CA ILE A 60 7.69 0.35 10.05
C ILE A 60 9.02 -0.06 9.42
N LEU A 61 9.88 0.90 9.05
CA LEU A 61 11.18 0.60 8.45
C LEU A 61 12.09 -0.20 9.40
N LYS A 62 12.16 0.19 10.68
CA LYS A 62 13.00 -0.50 11.67
C LYS A 62 12.52 -1.93 11.93
N GLU A 63 11.22 -2.11 12.12
CA GLU A 63 10.66 -3.44 12.34
C GLU A 63 10.76 -4.30 11.08
N PHE A 64 10.64 -3.70 9.88
CA PHE A 64 10.77 -4.44 8.62
C PHE A 64 12.21 -4.93 8.40
N GLN A 65 13.21 -4.13 8.77
CA GLN A 65 14.61 -4.56 8.74
C GLN A 65 14.83 -5.78 9.64
N LYS A 66 14.29 -5.77 10.87
CA LYS A 66 14.35 -6.93 11.76
C LYS A 66 13.67 -8.15 11.16
N LEU A 67 12.45 -7.99 10.62
CA LEU A 67 11.71 -9.08 9.98
C LEU A 67 12.48 -9.71 8.81
N ILE A 68 13.17 -8.91 8.00
CA ILE A 68 14.00 -9.45 6.91
C ILE A 68 15.15 -10.28 7.47
N LEU A 69 15.83 -9.79 8.52
CA LEU A 69 16.90 -10.54 9.18
C LEU A 69 16.38 -11.85 9.78
N ASP A 70 15.27 -11.80 10.51
CA ASP A 70 14.61 -12.97 11.09
C ASP A 70 14.29 -14.02 10.01
N ILE A 71 13.75 -13.62 8.85
CA ILE A 71 13.45 -14.55 7.75
C ILE A 71 14.73 -15.15 7.13
N ILE A 72 15.79 -14.34 6.99
CA ILE A 72 17.08 -14.82 6.48
C ILE A 72 17.67 -15.85 7.44
N GLU A 73 17.64 -15.58 8.75
CA GLU A 73 18.14 -16.50 9.79
C GLU A 73 17.36 -17.82 9.82
N LEU A 74 16.03 -17.76 9.61
CA LEU A 74 15.17 -18.93 9.50
C LEU A 74 15.41 -19.76 8.22
N ASN A 75 16.23 -19.27 7.27
CA ASN A 75 16.55 -19.93 6.01
C ASN A 75 15.30 -20.44 5.26
N LEU A 76 14.22 -19.65 5.27
CA LEU A 76 13.00 -20.01 4.57
C LEU A 76 13.25 -20.08 3.06
N ASN A 77 12.77 -21.14 2.41
CA ASN A 77 12.76 -21.20 0.95
C ASN A 77 11.59 -20.36 0.38
N LYS A 78 11.66 -20.03 -0.92
CA LYS A 78 10.62 -19.26 -1.63
C LYS A 78 9.22 -19.83 -1.41
N LYS A 79 9.03 -21.14 -1.54
CA LYS A 79 7.71 -21.80 -1.44
C LYS A 79 7.09 -21.65 -0.05
N ASN A 80 7.90 -21.84 0.99
CA ASN A 80 7.48 -21.69 2.38
C ASN A 80 7.15 -20.22 2.69
N LEU A 81 7.95 -19.28 2.18
CA LEU A 81 7.67 -17.85 2.31
C LEU A 81 6.33 -17.47 1.68
N LYS A 82 6.00 -17.98 0.49
CA LYS A 82 4.67 -17.76 -0.12
C LYS A 82 3.54 -18.27 0.78
N LYS A 83 3.69 -19.48 1.32
CA LYS A 83 2.69 -20.12 2.20
C LYS A 83 2.48 -19.36 3.52
N LEU A 84 3.55 -18.79 4.08
CA LEU A 84 3.52 -18.10 5.38
C LEU A 84 3.32 -16.58 5.28
N SER A 85 3.33 -16.02 4.07
CA SER A 85 3.32 -14.57 3.81
C SER A 85 2.21 -13.82 4.56
N VAL A 86 1.00 -14.37 4.59
CA VAL A 86 -0.16 -13.79 5.29
C VAL A 86 0.08 -13.75 6.81
N ASN A 87 0.53 -14.86 7.41
CA ASN A 87 0.80 -14.93 8.85
C ASN A 87 1.95 -13.98 9.24
N ILE A 88 3.02 -13.97 8.44
CA ILE A 88 4.16 -13.06 8.62
C ILE A 88 3.68 -11.61 8.62
N LEU A 89 2.79 -11.26 7.70
CA LEU A 89 2.24 -9.91 7.58
C LEU A 89 1.33 -9.55 8.77
N GLU A 90 0.47 -10.46 9.23
CA GLU A 90 -0.37 -10.23 10.41
C GLU A 90 0.48 -10.00 11.66
N ASP A 91 1.46 -10.86 11.90
CA ASP A 91 2.40 -10.74 13.02
C ASP A 91 3.20 -9.45 12.92
N PHE A 92 3.62 -9.08 11.71
CA PHE A 92 4.35 -7.85 11.46
C PHE A 92 3.51 -6.61 11.78
N ILE A 93 2.26 -6.56 11.32
CA ILE A 93 1.34 -5.47 11.64
C ILE A 93 1.10 -5.38 13.15
N ASN A 94 0.95 -6.52 13.84
CA ASN A 94 0.79 -6.55 15.29
C ASN A 94 2.02 -6.00 16.01
N LYS A 95 3.24 -6.32 15.53
CA LYS A 95 4.50 -5.82 16.08
C LYS A 95 4.65 -4.31 15.89
N ILE A 96 4.32 -3.80 14.70
CA ILE A 96 4.31 -2.35 14.41
C ILE A 96 3.26 -1.64 15.28
N TYR A 97 2.06 -2.21 15.39
CA TYR A 97 1.00 -1.66 16.21
C TYR A 97 1.42 -1.51 17.67
N LYS A 98 1.98 -2.57 18.28
CA LYS A 98 2.49 -2.53 19.67
C LYS A 98 3.59 -1.49 19.84
N SER A 99 4.60 -1.51 18.97
CA SER A 99 5.70 -0.54 19.02
C SER A 99 5.21 0.90 18.85
N PHE A 100 4.24 1.15 17.97
CA PHE A 100 3.62 2.46 17.82
C PHE A 100 2.90 2.91 19.09
N LEU A 101 2.11 2.05 19.72
CA LEU A 101 1.46 2.38 21.00
C LEU A 101 2.46 2.68 22.12
N LEU A 102 3.54 1.90 22.22
CA LEU A 102 4.64 2.17 23.17
C LEU A 102 5.26 3.56 22.93
N THR A 103 5.40 3.99 21.66
CA THR A 103 5.90 5.35 21.36
C THR A 103 4.95 6.48 21.75
N ILE A 104 3.66 6.18 21.92
CA ILE A 104 2.64 7.14 22.37
C ILE A 104 2.55 7.16 23.90
N GLN A 105 3.40 6.41 24.62
CA GLN A 105 3.41 6.32 26.10
C GLN A 105 2.06 5.85 26.68
N THR A 106 1.34 5.02 25.94
CA THR A 106 0.10 4.43 26.42
C THR A 106 0.44 3.22 27.29
N ASN A 107 -0.02 3.18 28.54
CA ASN A 107 -0.05 1.94 29.30
C ASN A 107 -0.88 0.92 28.50
N GLU A 108 -0.24 -0.15 27.99
CA GLU A 108 -0.86 -1.17 27.12
C GLU A 108 -2.17 -1.74 27.71
N LYS A 109 -2.32 -1.68 29.04
CA LYS A 109 -3.47 -2.16 29.82
C LYS A 109 -4.83 -1.62 29.36
N ASN A 110 -4.89 -0.46 28.68
CA ASN A 110 -6.17 0.13 28.26
C ASN A 110 -6.59 -0.20 26.81
N ILE A 111 -5.72 -0.84 26.01
CA ILE A 111 -5.99 -1.16 24.59
C ILE A 111 -5.83 -2.67 24.36
N THR A 112 -6.66 -3.47 25.05
CA THR A 112 -6.58 -4.94 25.06
C THR A 112 -7.36 -5.61 23.92
N LYS A 113 -8.12 -4.86 23.12
CA LYS A 113 -8.91 -5.43 22.03
C LYS A 113 -8.04 -5.73 20.82
N ASN A 114 -7.70 -7.00 20.66
CA ASN A 114 -7.08 -7.52 19.43
C ASN A 114 -8.10 -7.55 18.29
N TYR A 115 -8.12 -6.50 17.48
CA TYR A 115 -8.85 -6.51 16.22
C TYR A 115 -8.04 -7.24 15.14
N ARG A 116 -8.63 -8.28 14.54
CA ARG A 116 -8.07 -8.95 13.35
C ARG A 116 -8.37 -8.11 12.12
N ILE A 117 -7.34 -7.83 11.33
CA ILE A 117 -7.48 -7.09 10.09
C ILE A 117 -7.76 -8.10 8.99
N ASN A 118 -8.84 -7.91 8.23
CA ASN A 118 -9.00 -8.63 6.98
C ASN A 118 -8.03 -8.02 5.98
N LEU A 119 -6.99 -8.78 5.63
CA LEU A 119 -6.01 -8.37 4.65
C LEU A 119 -6.63 -8.51 3.26
N ASP A 120 -6.83 -7.39 2.57
CA ASP A 120 -7.29 -7.40 1.19
C ASP A 120 -6.23 -7.98 0.25
N ASN A 121 -6.68 -8.50 -0.89
CA ASN A 121 -5.82 -9.00 -1.98
C ASN A 121 -4.79 -7.96 -2.48
N ASP A 122 -4.90 -6.67 -2.17
CA ASP A 122 -3.95 -5.63 -2.60
C ASP A 122 -2.59 -5.69 -1.87
N LEU A 123 -2.48 -6.44 -0.76
CA LEU A 123 -1.20 -6.78 -0.14
C LEU A 123 -0.44 -7.90 -0.87
N LEU A 124 -0.96 -8.40 -2.01
CA LEU A 124 -0.29 -9.39 -2.88
C LEU A 124 1.16 -9.04 -3.20
N LEU A 125 1.47 -7.74 -3.28
CA LEU A 125 2.80 -7.27 -3.66
C LEU A 125 3.83 -7.42 -2.53
N MET A 126 3.40 -7.69 -1.29
CA MET A 126 4.31 -7.94 -0.17
C MET A 126 5.16 -9.19 -0.38
N GLU A 127 4.57 -10.26 -0.92
CA GLU A 127 5.30 -11.49 -1.26
C GLU A 127 6.43 -11.17 -2.25
N ASN A 128 6.11 -10.44 -3.32
CA ASN A 128 7.09 -10.06 -4.34
C ASN A 128 8.17 -9.17 -3.74
N LEU A 129 7.81 -8.23 -2.87
CA LEU A 129 8.77 -7.39 -2.16
C LEU A 129 9.72 -8.23 -1.30
N LEU A 130 9.21 -9.16 -0.50
CA LEU A 130 10.05 -10.06 0.29
C LEU A 130 10.97 -10.89 -0.61
N ILE A 131 10.47 -11.41 -1.73
CA ILE A 131 11.29 -12.17 -2.69
C ILE A 131 12.43 -11.30 -3.24
N TYR A 132 12.14 -10.06 -3.65
CA TYR A 132 13.16 -9.13 -4.13
C TYR A 132 14.23 -8.86 -3.07
N LEU A 133 13.83 -8.64 -1.81
CA LEU A 133 14.76 -8.27 -0.74
C LEU A 133 15.59 -9.46 -0.23
N ILE A 134 15.05 -10.68 -0.26
CA ILE A 134 15.65 -11.85 0.38
C ILE A 134 16.36 -12.77 -0.62
N PHE A 135 15.77 -13.00 -1.79
CA PHE A 135 16.30 -13.95 -2.79
C PHE A 135 16.90 -13.25 -4.01
N GLY A 136 16.45 -12.03 -4.31
CA GLY A 136 16.84 -11.29 -5.51
C GLY A 136 15.83 -11.46 -6.64
N SER A 137 16.01 -10.68 -7.71
CA SER A 137 14.99 -10.56 -8.76
C SER A 137 14.83 -11.79 -9.64
N SER A 138 15.85 -12.64 -9.79
CA SER A 138 15.73 -13.89 -10.58
C SER A 138 14.75 -14.89 -9.98
N CYS A 139 14.37 -14.70 -8.71
CA CYS A 139 13.40 -15.54 -8.02
C CYS A 139 11.95 -15.06 -8.16
N ILE A 140 11.68 -13.96 -8.87
CA ILE A 140 10.31 -13.53 -9.20
C ILE A 140 9.76 -14.40 -10.32
N ASP A 141 8.45 -14.68 -10.27
CA ASP A 141 7.79 -15.42 -11.33
C ASP A 141 7.73 -14.56 -12.61
N ASN A 142 8.14 -15.12 -13.75
CA ASN A 142 8.40 -14.38 -15.00
C ASN A 142 7.17 -13.67 -15.61
N ASP A 143 5.96 -13.98 -15.12
CA ASP A 143 4.70 -13.51 -15.69
C ASP A 143 3.98 -12.51 -14.78
N ILE A 144 4.67 -11.87 -13.83
CA ILE A 144 4.03 -10.87 -12.95
C ILE A 144 4.19 -9.46 -13.53
N PHE A 145 5.39 -9.12 -14.00
CA PHE A 145 5.71 -7.80 -14.52
C PHE A 145 6.14 -7.88 -15.98
N ILE A 146 5.99 -6.78 -16.71
CA ILE A 146 6.24 -6.74 -18.17
C ILE A 146 7.74 -6.89 -18.50
N PHE A 147 8.63 -6.57 -17.57
CA PHE A 147 10.07 -6.64 -17.78
C PHE A 147 10.65 -7.99 -17.33
N ASN A 148 11.77 -8.36 -17.95
CA ASN A 148 12.52 -9.55 -17.58
C ASN A 148 13.05 -9.46 -16.13
N SER A 149 12.83 -10.50 -15.34
CA SER A 149 13.24 -10.60 -13.94
C SER A 149 14.73 -10.34 -13.71
N PHE A 150 15.60 -10.73 -14.65
CA PHE A 150 17.04 -10.47 -14.60
C PHE A 150 17.44 -8.99 -14.78
N TYR A 151 16.52 -8.17 -15.28
CA TYR A 151 16.72 -6.73 -15.54
C TYR A 151 15.68 -5.90 -14.79
N THR A 152 15.33 -6.32 -13.57
CA THR A 152 14.41 -5.57 -12.72
C THR A 152 15.01 -4.19 -12.39
N PRO A 153 14.35 -3.07 -12.73
CA PRO A 153 14.86 -1.75 -12.39
C PRO A 153 14.87 -1.53 -10.87
N TYR A 154 15.94 -0.93 -10.34
CA TYR A 154 16.01 -0.56 -8.91
C TYR A 154 14.79 0.28 -8.47
N GLN A 155 14.37 1.21 -9.34
CA GLN A 155 13.22 2.08 -9.09
C GLN A 155 11.91 1.30 -8.90
N HIS A 156 11.75 0.15 -9.57
CA HIS A 156 10.57 -0.69 -9.41
C HIS A 156 10.49 -1.25 -7.99
N VAL A 157 11.58 -1.83 -7.48
CA VAL A 157 11.65 -2.36 -6.11
C VAL A 157 11.46 -1.24 -5.09
N GLN A 158 12.04 -0.06 -5.36
CA GLN A 158 11.83 1.11 -4.52
C GLN A 158 10.37 1.53 -4.44
N ILE A 159 9.69 1.59 -5.57
CA ILE A 159 8.28 1.94 -5.65
C ILE A 159 7.42 0.94 -4.84
N LEU A 160 7.66 -0.36 -4.98
CA LEU A 160 6.96 -1.39 -4.20
C LEU A 160 7.20 -1.23 -2.70
N PHE A 161 8.44 -0.94 -2.31
CA PHE A 161 8.84 -0.73 -0.93
C PHE A 161 8.18 0.50 -0.28
N GLU A 162 8.14 1.62 -1.01
CA GLU A 162 7.46 2.84 -0.55
C GLU A 162 5.95 2.60 -0.40
N ASN A 163 5.33 1.94 -1.39
CA ASN A 163 3.91 1.58 -1.33
C ASN A 163 3.59 0.69 -0.14
N PHE A 164 4.39 -0.37 0.08
CA PHE A 164 4.25 -1.26 1.22
C PHE A 164 4.31 -0.51 2.55
N THR A 165 5.28 0.40 2.69
CA THR A 165 5.44 1.21 3.91
C THR A 165 4.21 2.08 4.18
N ILE A 166 3.64 2.71 3.14
CA ILE A 166 2.45 3.56 3.27
C ILE A 166 1.20 2.73 3.57
N GLN A 167 1.01 1.61 2.88
CA GLN A 167 -0.11 0.69 3.13
C GLN A 167 -0.09 0.16 4.56
N LEU A 168 1.07 -0.26 5.06
CA LEU A 168 1.22 -0.69 6.46
C LEU A 168 0.85 0.40 7.46
N SER A 169 1.25 1.65 7.22
CA SER A 169 0.85 2.75 8.10
C SER A 169 -0.67 2.89 8.17
N ASN A 170 -1.36 2.71 7.04
CA ASN A 170 -2.81 2.81 6.98
C ASN A 170 -3.48 1.65 7.71
N LEU A 171 -2.95 0.44 7.59
CA LEU A 171 -3.46 -0.74 8.29
C LEU A 171 -3.25 -0.64 9.81
N VAL A 172 -2.10 -0.13 10.25
CA VAL A 172 -1.82 0.07 11.67
C VAL A 172 -2.76 1.11 12.26
N ILE A 173 -2.98 2.24 11.59
CA ILE A 173 -3.90 3.26 12.09
C ILE A 173 -5.36 2.82 11.97
N TYR A 174 -5.72 2.06 10.94
CA TYR A 174 -7.01 1.39 10.89
C TYR A 174 -7.23 0.51 12.12
N LYS A 175 -6.24 -0.31 12.48
CA LYS A 175 -6.28 -1.16 13.68
C LYS A 175 -6.43 -0.34 14.96
N VAL A 176 -5.67 0.75 15.12
CA VAL A 176 -5.83 1.71 16.23
C VAL A 176 -7.25 2.27 16.27
N CYS A 177 -7.83 2.66 15.14
CA CYS A 177 -9.21 3.16 15.12
C CYS A 177 -10.21 2.08 15.55
N LYS A 178 -9.99 0.82 15.16
CA LYS A 178 -10.88 -0.31 15.45
C LYS A 178 -10.76 -0.86 16.87
N THR A 179 -9.75 -0.47 17.64
CA THR A 179 -9.65 -0.89 19.05
C THR A 179 -10.62 -0.14 19.96
N PHE A 180 -11.08 1.05 19.55
CA PHE A 180 -12.04 1.85 20.31
C PHE A 180 -13.49 1.49 19.97
N THR A 181 -14.37 1.55 20.96
CA THR A 181 -15.79 1.18 20.76
C THR A 181 -16.60 2.32 20.18
N SER A 182 -16.18 3.56 20.43
CA SER A 182 -16.85 4.76 19.94
C SER A 182 -15.87 5.78 19.37
N VAL A 183 -16.38 6.61 18.46
CA VAL A 183 -15.64 7.76 17.89
C VAL A 183 -15.22 8.74 19.00
N SER A 184 -16.03 8.88 20.06
CA SER A 184 -15.71 9.74 21.20
C SER A 184 -14.48 9.27 21.96
N GLU A 185 -14.36 7.96 22.24
CA GLU A 185 -13.18 7.37 22.87
C GLU A 185 -11.92 7.58 22.03
N LEU A 186 -12.01 7.34 20.72
CA LEU A 186 -10.90 7.58 19.81
C LEU A 186 -10.46 9.06 19.83
N ILE A 187 -11.40 10.01 19.78
CA ILE A 187 -11.06 11.44 19.84
C ILE A 187 -10.38 11.79 21.16
N LYS A 188 -10.88 11.28 22.29
CA LYS A 188 -10.25 11.49 23.61
C LYS A 188 -8.82 10.96 23.62
N PHE A 189 -8.61 9.74 23.12
CA PHE A 189 -7.30 9.13 22.99
C PHE A 189 -6.36 9.98 22.13
N LEU A 190 -6.78 10.36 20.93
CA LEU A 190 -5.93 11.14 20.03
C LEU A 190 -5.56 12.50 20.63
N LYS A 191 -6.51 13.15 21.33
CA LYS A 191 -6.30 14.43 22.02
C LYS A 191 -5.31 14.31 23.19
N GLN A 192 -5.50 13.31 24.04
CA GLN A 192 -4.67 13.10 25.24
C GLN A 192 -3.19 13.04 24.90
N TYR A 193 -2.83 12.40 23.78
CA TYR A 193 -1.44 12.25 23.36
C TYR A 193 -1.02 13.21 22.24
N THR A 194 -1.88 14.17 21.86
CA THR A 194 -1.61 15.17 20.81
C THR A 194 -1.15 14.57 19.48
N ILE A 195 -1.67 13.39 19.13
CA ILE A 195 -1.26 12.63 17.92
C ILE A 195 -2.09 12.98 16.68
N TYR A 196 -3.17 13.75 16.84
CA TYR A 196 -4.14 14.06 15.79
C TYR A 196 -3.70 15.16 14.83
N ASN A 197 -4.20 15.09 13.59
CA ASN A 197 -4.30 16.23 12.69
C ASN A 197 -5.51 17.10 13.10
N SER A 198 -5.27 18.40 13.29
CA SER A 198 -6.27 19.36 13.78
C SER A 198 -7.54 19.43 12.93
N GLN A 199 -7.45 19.06 11.65
CA GLN A 199 -8.58 18.99 10.72
C GLN A 199 -9.66 17.97 11.15
N TYR A 200 -9.31 16.94 11.92
CA TYR A 200 -10.22 15.82 12.25
C TYR A 200 -10.61 15.75 13.73
N ILE A 201 -10.36 16.79 14.53
CA ILE A 201 -10.51 16.72 15.99
C ILE A 201 -11.96 16.79 16.48
N SER A 202 -12.87 17.38 15.69
CA SER A 202 -14.27 17.47 16.07
C SER A 202 -15.00 16.15 15.81
N TYR A 203 -16.01 15.85 16.63
CA TYR A 203 -16.83 14.65 16.44
C TYR A 203 -17.42 14.55 15.03
N ARG A 204 -17.93 15.69 14.51
CA ARG A 204 -18.44 15.79 13.14
C ARG A 204 -17.36 15.52 12.10
N ALA A 205 -16.18 16.12 12.21
CA ALA A 205 -15.10 15.92 11.24
C ALA A 205 -14.61 14.47 11.22
N MET A 206 -14.43 13.85 12.38
CA MET A 206 -14.02 12.46 12.51
C MET A 206 -15.09 11.50 11.92
N THR A 207 -16.37 11.75 12.19
CA THR A 207 -17.46 10.93 11.65
C THR A 207 -17.54 11.05 10.13
N LEU A 208 -17.42 12.27 9.58
CA LEU A 208 -17.37 12.50 8.14
C LEU A 208 -16.16 11.82 7.50
N PHE A 209 -15.00 11.83 8.16
CA PHE A 209 -13.80 11.14 7.70
C PHE A 209 -14.03 9.63 7.55
N PHE A 210 -14.57 8.97 8.57
CA PHE A 210 -14.87 7.53 8.49
C PHE A 210 -15.94 7.22 7.44
N ASN A 211 -16.99 8.03 7.34
CA ASN A 211 -18.01 7.86 6.32
C ASN A 211 -17.42 7.94 4.91
N ARG A 212 -16.53 8.92 4.66
CA ARG A 212 -15.85 9.06 3.37
C ARG A 212 -14.97 7.85 3.06
N ILE A 213 -14.20 7.34 4.03
CA ILE A 213 -13.39 6.13 3.82
C ILE A 213 -14.28 4.91 3.53
N ASN A 214 -15.39 4.73 4.25
CA ASN A 214 -16.30 3.61 4.02
C ASN A 214 -16.89 3.66 2.60
N TRP A 215 -17.41 4.82 2.18
CA TRP A 215 -17.90 5.02 0.81
C TRP A 215 -16.80 4.80 -0.23
N GLN A 216 -15.61 5.34 0.00
CA GLN A 216 -14.46 5.16 -0.86
C GLN A 216 -14.10 3.67 -1.01
N ASN A 217 -14.10 2.90 0.08
CA ASN A 217 -13.79 1.47 0.04
C ASN A 217 -14.85 0.66 -0.72
N LEU A 218 -16.14 1.03 -0.61
CA LEU A 218 -17.21 0.43 -1.40
C LEU A 218 -17.03 0.73 -2.90
N ILE A 219 -16.82 2.00 -3.25
CA ILE A 219 -16.59 2.39 -4.65
C ILE A 219 -15.32 1.71 -5.17
N LYS A 220 -14.25 1.64 -4.36
CA LYS A 220 -13.00 0.97 -4.72
C LYS A 220 -13.22 -0.51 -4.99
N SER A 221 -13.92 -1.22 -4.12
CA SER A 221 -14.06 -2.67 -4.21
C SER A 221 -14.89 -3.13 -5.41
N TYR A 222 -15.94 -2.39 -5.75
CA TYR A 222 -16.84 -2.73 -6.85
C TYR A 222 -16.43 -2.07 -8.16
N ILE A 223 -16.02 -0.80 -8.18
CA ILE A 223 -15.79 -0.07 -9.44
C ILE A 223 -14.31 -0.02 -9.79
N TYR A 224 -13.48 0.55 -8.92
CA TYR A 224 -12.08 0.81 -9.28
C TYR A 224 -11.22 -0.46 -9.36
N ILE A 225 -11.40 -1.44 -8.48
CA ILE A 225 -10.61 -2.69 -8.51
C ILE A 225 -10.85 -3.44 -9.82
N PRO A 226 -12.09 -3.68 -10.29
CA PRO A 226 -12.31 -4.30 -11.60
C PRO A 226 -11.72 -3.51 -12.77
N GLN A 227 -11.83 -2.17 -12.76
CA GLN A 227 -11.18 -1.32 -13.77
C GLN A 227 -9.66 -1.48 -13.79
N LEU A 228 -9.03 -1.55 -12.63
CA LEU A 228 -7.59 -1.75 -12.50
C LEU A 228 -7.17 -3.17 -12.93
N ILE A 229 -8.01 -4.18 -12.66
CA ILE A 229 -7.77 -5.56 -13.13
C ILE A 229 -7.86 -5.61 -14.65
N TYR A 230 -8.92 -5.04 -15.23
CA TYR A 230 -9.14 -4.97 -16.68
C TYR A 230 -7.97 -4.29 -17.40
N SER A 231 -7.49 -3.15 -16.87
CA SER A 231 -6.38 -2.40 -17.45
C SER A 231 -4.98 -2.94 -17.08
N ALA A 232 -4.89 -4.09 -16.41
CA ALA A 232 -3.64 -4.70 -15.95
C ALA A 232 -2.74 -3.73 -15.14
N LYS A 233 -3.35 -2.91 -14.30
CA LYS A 233 -2.68 -1.91 -13.46
C LYS A 233 -2.87 -2.19 -11.98
N TYR A 234 -1.87 -1.80 -11.20
CA TYR A 234 -1.98 -1.58 -9.76
C TYR A 234 -1.82 -0.09 -9.47
N GLU A 235 -2.71 0.44 -8.64
CA GLU A 235 -2.49 1.73 -8.00
C GLU A 235 -1.53 1.55 -6.83
N ILE A 236 -0.55 2.42 -6.74
CA ILE A 236 0.52 2.40 -5.75
C ILE A 236 0.72 3.79 -5.14
N LEU A 237 1.12 3.83 -3.89
CA LEU A 237 1.44 5.05 -3.16
C LEU A 237 2.95 5.21 -3.05
N ILE A 238 3.48 6.41 -3.27
CA ILE A 238 4.92 6.67 -3.15
C ILE A 238 5.20 7.98 -2.42
N PHE A 239 6.42 8.10 -1.88
CA PHE A 239 6.89 9.34 -1.27
C PHE A 239 7.47 10.26 -2.34
N ASN A 240 6.94 11.48 -2.36
CA ASN A 240 7.44 12.60 -3.14
C ASN A 240 7.86 13.75 -2.20
N ASN A 241 8.57 14.75 -2.72
CA ASN A 241 9.05 15.91 -1.96
C ASN A 241 7.92 16.69 -1.29
N GLN A 242 6.70 16.64 -1.85
CA GLN A 242 5.53 17.35 -1.37
C GLN A 242 4.57 16.50 -0.53
N GLY A 243 4.85 15.20 -0.35
CA GLY A 243 3.97 14.28 0.38
C GLY A 243 3.79 12.92 -0.31
N ILE A 244 2.65 12.28 -0.08
CA ILE A 244 2.26 10.99 -0.65
C ILE A 244 1.44 11.23 -1.92
N ILE A 245 1.87 10.64 -3.03
CA ILE A 245 1.14 10.66 -4.31
C ILE A 245 0.82 9.24 -4.76
N ASN A 246 -0.16 9.10 -5.65
CA ASN A 246 -0.46 7.85 -6.31
C ASN A 246 0.23 7.76 -7.67
N LYS A 247 0.55 6.53 -8.07
CA LYS A 247 1.04 6.17 -9.40
C LYS A 247 0.39 4.85 -9.81
N TYR A 248 0.61 4.47 -11.06
CA TYR A 248 0.22 3.18 -11.58
C TYR A 248 1.44 2.38 -12.01
N ILE A 249 1.46 1.09 -11.68
CA ILE A 249 2.39 0.13 -12.28
C ILE A 249 1.60 -0.90 -13.06
N TYR A 250 2.20 -1.38 -14.15
CA TYR A 250 1.65 -2.49 -14.92
C TYR A 250 2.08 -3.81 -14.31
N ALA A 251 1.13 -4.73 -14.19
CA ALA A 251 1.39 -6.11 -13.80
C ALA A 251 0.30 -7.01 -14.39
N LEU A 252 0.66 -8.25 -14.71
CA LEU A 252 -0.29 -9.24 -15.19
C LEU A 252 -1.17 -9.71 -14.04
N ARG A 253 -2.49 -9.48 -14.15
CA ARG A 253 -3.48 -9.73 -13.09
C ARG A 253 -4.37 -10.94 -13.36
N LEU A 254 -3.87 -11.94 -14.10
CA LEU A 254 -4.64 -13.12 -14.53
C LEU A 254 -5.26 -13.90 -13.36
N LYS A 255 -4.54 -14.09 -12.25
CA LYS A 255 -5.08 -14.74 -11.05
C LYS A 255 -6.20 -13.91 -10.42
N SER A 256 -6.05 -12.59 -10.39
CA SER A 256 -7.09 -11.70 -9.86
C SER A 256 -8.35 -11.71 -10.73
N PHE A 257 -8.19 -11.81 -12.06
CA PHE A 257 -9.30 -11.92 -13.00
C PHE A 257 -10.16 -13.15 -12.73
N LYS A 258 -9.54 -14.31 -12.49
CA LYS A 258 -10.26 -15.57 -12.19
C LYS A 258 -11.01 -15.54 -10.86
N ASN A 259 -10.60 -14.69 -9.91
CA ASN A 259 -11.16 -14.63 -8.56
C ASN A 259 -12.18 -13.49 -8.38
N LEU A 260 -12.66 -12.89 -9.48
CA LEU A 260 -13.67 -11.84 -9.42
C LEU A 260 -15.05 -12.41 -9.08
N SER A 261 -15.78 -11.70 -8.22
CA SER A 261 -17.17 -12.04 -7.93
C SER A 261 -18.09 -11.70 -9.11
N GLN A 262 -19.27 -12.32 -9.17
CA GLN A 262 -20.25 -12.11 -10.24
C GLN A 262 -20.59 -10.63 -10.47
N ILE A 263 -20.79 -9.85 -9.40
CA ILE A 263 -21.07 -8.41 -9.49
C ILE A 263 -19.90 -7.65 -10.15
N LYS A 264 -18.65 -8.03 -9.83
CA LYS A 264 -17.46 -7.41 -10.42
C LYS A 264 -17.30 -7.79 -11.90
N ASN A 265 -17.75 -8.98 -12.30
CA ASN A 265 -17.75 -9.40 -13.71
C ASN A 265 -18.73 -8.58 -14.55
N ILE A 266 -19.88 -8.18 -14.00
CA ILE A 266 -20.80 -7.25 -14.70
C ILE A 266 -20.09 -5.95 -15.05
N ILE A 267 -19.27 -5.43 -14.12
CA ILE A 267 -18.51 -4.20 -14.35
C ILE A 267 -17.44 -4.39 -15.42
N LEU A 268 -16.80 -5.56 -15.50
CA LEU A 268 -15.91 -5.88 -16.62
C LEU A 268 -16.64 -5.87 -17.96
N ILE A 269 -17.82 -6.51 -18.04
CA ILE A 269 -18.63 -6.54 -19.27
C ILE A 269 -19.01 -5.12 -19.70
N LEU A 270 -19.38 -4.26 -18.75
CA LEU A 270 -19.68 -2.85 -19.05
C LEU A 270 -18.45 -2.11 -19.60
N LEU A 271 -17.25 -2.40 -19.10
CA LEU A 271 -16.00 -1.82 -19.64
C LEU A 271 -15.70 -2.33 -21.05
N GLU A 272 -15.89 -3.62 -21.32
CA GLU A 272 -15.72 -4.21 -22.65
C GLU A 272 -16.72 -3.61 -23.66
N LEU A 273 -17.99 -3.48 -23.27
CA LEU A 273 -19.01 -2.84 -24.10
C LEU A 273 -18.66 -1.38 -24.37
N LYS A 274 -18.18 -0.65 -23.36
CA LYS A 274 -17.70 0.73 -23.52
C LYS A 274 -16.57 0.80 -24.56
N ASP A 275 -15.57 -0.09 -24.47
CA ASP A 275 -14.43 -0.08 -25.38
C ASP A 275 -14.81 -0.48 -26.82
N ILE A 276 -15.85 -1.30 -27.00
CA ILE A 276 -16.39 -1.65 -28.33
C ILE A 276 -17.24 -0.51 -28.91
N CYS A 277 -18.03 0.17 -28.06
CA CYS A 277 -19.00 1.17 -28.50
C CYS A 277 -18.39 2.57 -28.68
N LEU A 278 -17.51 3.01 -27.78
CA LEU A 278 -16.96 4.38 -27.80
C LEU A 278 -16.27 4.73 -29.12
N PRO A 279 -15.38 3.90 -29.69
CA PRO A 279 -14.73 4.23 -30.96
C PRO A 279 -15.73 4.41 -32.11
N LYS A 280 -16.84 3.66 -32.09
CA LYS A 280 -17.89 3.76 -33.11
C LYS A 280 -18.68 5.06 -32.96
N ILE A 281 -19.03 5.43 -31.73
CA ILE A 281 -19.74 6.68 -31.42
C ILE A 281 -18.86 7.88 -31.79
N GLU A 282 -17.58 7.88 -31.42
CA GLU A 282 -16.62 8.92 -31.77
C GLU A 282 -16.49 9.08 -33.29
N LYS A 283 -16.38 7.96 -34.03
CA LYS A 283 -16.32 7.98 -35.49
C LYS A 283 -17.58 8.61 -36.11
N ILE A 284 -18.77 8.26 -35.61
CA ILE A 284 -20.03 8.84 -36.08
C ILE A 284 -20.07 10.35 -35.80
N LEU A 285 -19.72 10.78 -34.59
CA LEU A 285 -19.67 12.20 -34.23
C LEU A 285 -18.69 12.99 -35.09
N ILE A 286 -17.48 12.48 -35.30
CA ILE A 286 -16.47 13.11 -36.16
C ILE A 286 -17.00 13.23 -37.61
N THR A 287 -17.70 12.20 -38.10
CA THR A 287 -18.28 12.22 -39.44
C THR A 287 -19.38 13.29 -39.54
N ILE A 288 -20.30 13.35 -38.58
CA ILE A 288 -21.36 14.37 -38.53
C ILE A 288 -20.77 15.78 -38.50
N ILE A 289 -19.74 16.02 -37.67
CA ILE A 289 -19.08 17.33 -37.58
C ILE A 289 -18.45 17.72 -38.93
N LYS A 290 -17.79 16.79 -39.63
CA LYS A 290 -17.22 17.03 -40.97
C LYS A 290 -18.25 17.31 -42.07
N TYR A 291 -19.50 16.92 -41.88
CA TYR A 291 -20.58 17.22 -42.84
C TYR A 291 -21.29 18.55 -42.51
N ILE A 292 -21.14 19.06 -41.29
CA ILE A 292 -21.77 20.30 -40.83
C ILE A 292 -20.83 21.52 -40.97
N ILE A 293 -19.50 21.31 -40.90
CA ILE A 293 -18.45 22.31 -41.12
C ILE A 293 -17.91 22.17 -42.55
#